data_AF-A0A1V4UGZ3-F1
#
_entry.id   AF-A0A1V4UGZ3-F1
#
_cell.length_a   1.000
_cell.length_b   1.000
_cell.length_c   1.000
_cell.angle_alpha   90.00
_cell.angle_beta   90.00
_cell.angle_gamma   90.00
#
_symmetry.space_group_name_H-M   'P 1'
#
loop_
_entity.id
_entity.type
_entity.pdbx_description
1 polymer ?
#
loop_
_entity_poly.entity_id
_entity_poly.type
_entity_poly.pdbx_seq_one_letter_code
_entity_poly.pdbx_strand_id
1 'polypeptide(L)'
;MQENPVPDDSGTVLKRRRKKQSKAKNLLDRCLKHEGEILLFMHDFSVPFSNNLAERDIRMMKLQQKISGTFRSQEGADCFCRIRGYISTVKKNEMPVFTSLLKVFEGEPFIPSAAHRTC
;
A
#
# COMPACT_ATOMS: atom_id res chain seq x y z
N MET A 1 18.62 -56.54 -29.90
CA MET A 1 17.98 -55.25 -29.57
C MET A 1 17.15 -55.51 -28.32
N GLN A 2 17.60 -55.01 -27.17
CA GLN A 2 16.91 -55.25 -25.90
C GLN A 2 15.86 -54.16 -25.75
N GLU A 3 14.58 -54.52 -25.82
CA GLU A 3 13.51 -53.55 -25.66
C GLU A 3 13.48 -53.02 -24.22
N ASN A 4 13.29 -51.72 -24.10
CA ASN A 4 13.20 -51.01 -22.83
C ASN A 4 11.83 -51.33 -22.20
N PRO A 5 11.75 -51.63 -20.90
CA PRO A 5 10.48 -51.96 -20.27
C PRO A 5 9.49 -50.78 -20.35
N VAL A 6 8.23 -51.12 -20.58
CA VAL A 6 7.10 -50.16 -20.64
C VAL A 6 6.99 -49.44 -19.29
N PRO A 7 6.86 -48.10 -19.25
CA PRO A 7 6.73 -47.37 -18.00
C PRO A 7 5.48 -47.86 -17.25
N ASP A 8 5.64 -48.18 -15.96
CA ASP A 8 4.53 -48.55 -15.09
C ASP A 8 3.63 -47.33 -14.85
N ASP A 9 2.43 -47.37 -15.42
CA ASP A 9 1.40 -46.31 -15.32
C ASP A 9 0.61 -46.42 -14.00
N SER A 10 1.25 -46.96 -12.95
CA SER A 10 0.67 -47.14 -11.61
C SER A 10 0.47 -45.80 -10.89
N GLY A 11 -0.62 -45.12 -11.25
CA GLY A 11 -1.46 -44.45 -10.27
C GLY A 11 -1.01 -43.09 -9.76
N THR A 12 -0.30 -42.28 -10.54
CA THR A 12 -0.23 -40.84 -10.21
C THR A 12 -1.54 -40.16 -10.63
N VAL A 13 -2.56 -40.28 -9.78
CA VAL A 13 -3.74 -39.42 -9.85
C VAL A 13 -3.27 -37.98 -9.71
N LEU A 14 -3.09 -37.29 -10.84
CA LEU A 14 -2.76 -35.87 -10.86
C LEU A 14 -3.84 -35.14 -10.06
N LYS A 15 -3.51 -34.69 -8.84
CA LYS A 15 -4.41 -33.91 -7.98
C LYS A 15 -4.92 -32.73 -8.80
N ARG A 16 -6.18 -32.79 -9.19
CA ARG A 16 -6.85 -31.79 -10.03
C ARG A 16 -6.68 -30.42 -9.36
N ARG A 17 -5.92 -29.51 -9.98
CA ARG A 17 -5.71 -28.15 -9.45
C ARG A 17 -7.07 -27.49 -9.25
N ARG A 18 -7.24 -26.79 -8.12
CA ARG A 18 -8.45 -25.98 -7.87
C ARG A 18 -8.69 -25.05 -9.06
N LYS A 19 -9.92 -25.05 -9.56
CA LYS A 19 -10.34 -24.11 -10.61
C LYS A 19 -10.14 -22.69 -10.11
N LYS A 20 -9.57 -21.84 -10.97
CA LYS A 20 -9.36 -20.42 -10.67
C LYS A 20 -10.70 -19.75 -10.35
N GLN A 21 -10.78 -19.07 -9.22
CA GLN A 21 -11.96 -18.29 -8.83
C GLN A 21 -12.08 -17.01 -9.67
N SER A 22 -13.31 -16.51 -9.83
CA SER A 22 -13.57 -15.27 -10.56
C SER A 22 -13.06 -14.06 -9.76
N LYS A 23 -12.78 -12.94 -10.46
CA LYS A 23 -12.39 -11.68 -9.80
C LYS A 23 -13.45 -11.18 -8.82
N ALA A 24 -14.73 -11.29 -9.18
CA ALA A 24 -15.85 -10.91 -8.33
C ALA A 24 -15.89 -11.74 -7.04
N LYS A 25 -15.68 -13.06 -7.14
CA LYS A 25 -15.67 -13.94 -5.97
C LYS A 25 -14.48 -13.64 -5.05
N ASN A 26 -13.30 -13.39 -5.60
CA ASN A 26 -12.13 -12.98 -4.83
C ASN A 26 -12.35 -11.65 -4.10
N LEU A 27 -13.03 -10.70 -4.75
CA LEU A 27 -13.38 -9.43 -4.14
C LEU A 27 -14.36 -9.63 -2.98
N LEU A 28 -15.44 -10.41 -3.19
CA LEU A 28 -16.41 -10.72 -2.14
C LEU A 28 -15.76 -11.41 -0.95
N ASP A 29 -14.96 -12.45 -1.19
CA ASP A 29 -14.24 -13.16 -0.13
C ASP A 29 -13.34 -12.21 0.68
N ARG A 30 -12.74 -11.22 0.02
CA ARG A 30 -11.91 -10.21 0.68
C ARG A 30 -12.74 -9.20 1.47
N CYS A 31 -13.90 -8.79 0.96
CA CYS A 31 -14.83 -7.94 1.68
C CYS A 31 -15.37 -8.63 2.94
N LEU A 32 -15.75 -9.91 2.85
CA LEU A 32 -16.20 -10.70 4.00
C LEU A 32 -15.08 -10.88 5.03
N LYS A 33 -13.85 -11.13 4.56
CA LYS A 33 -12.70 -11.31 5.45
C LYS A 33 -12.33 -10.03 6.22
N HIS A 34 -12.54 -8.85 5.62
CA HIS A 34 -12.13 -7.55 6.17
C HIS A 34 -13.33 -6.61 6.38
N GLU A 35 -14.49 -7.17 6.67
CA GLU A 35 -15.75 -6.41 6.76
C GLU A 35 -15.65 -5.32 7.84
N GLY A 36 -15.07 -5.67 8.99
CA GLY A 36 -14.89 -4.74 10.10
C GLY A 36 -14.01 -3.54 9.74
N GLU A 37 -12.89 -3.75 9.04
CA GLU A 37 -12.02 -2.65 8.62
C GLU A 37 -12.65 -1.83 7.49
N ILE A 38 -13.37 -2.47 6.57
CA ILE A 38 -14.03 -1.78 5.44
C ILE A 38 -15.18 -0.90 5.92
N LEU A 39 -15.96 -1.37 6.89
CA LEU A 39 -17.14 -0.69 7.42
C LEU A 39 -16.84 0.13 8.69
N LEU A 40 -15.57 0.26 9.09
CA LEU A 40 -15.19 0.94 10.32
C LEU A 40 -15.74 2.37 10.41
N PHE A 41 -15.80 3.10 9.29
CA PHE A 41 -16.37 4.44 9.21
C PHE A 41 -17.85 4.53 9.64
N MET A 42 -18.58 3.41 9.64
CA MET A 42 -19.98 3.36 10.09
C MET A 42 -20.10 3.40 11.62
N HIS A 43 -19.05 2.99 12.32
CA HIS A 43 -19.04 2.85 13.78
C HIS A 43 -18.08 3.84 14.45
N ASP A 44 -17.01 4.24 13.77
CA ASP A 44 -16.03 5.21 14.22
C ASP A 44 -15.96 6.40 13.24
N PHE A 45 -16.55 7.52 13.64
CA PHE A 45 -16.59 8.75 12.85
C PHE A 45 -15.25 9.46 12.73
N SER A 46 -14.23 9.05 13.50
CA SER A 46 -12.86 9.54 13.27
C SER A 46 -12.24 8.97 11.99
N VAL A 47 -12.80 7.86 11.47
CA VAL A 47 -12.38 7.23 10.23
C VAL A 47 -13.21 7.76 9.06
N PRO A 48 -12.60 8.42 8.07
CA PRO A 48 -13.33 8.95 6.93
C PRO A 48 -13.87 7.82 6.04
N PHE A 49 -15.04 8.03 5.43
CA PHE A 49 -15.64 7.09 4.47
C PHE A 49 -14.73 6.79 3.27
N SER A 50 -13.93 7.77 2.83
CA SER A 50 -13.09 7.65 1.63
C SER A 50 -11.61 7.48 1.95
N ASN A 51 -10.93 6.61 1.21
CA ASN A 51 -9.48 6.44 1.27
C ASN A 51 -8.68 7.43 0.38
N ASN A 52 -9.34 8.49 -0.09
CA ASN A 52 -8.76 9.43 -1.06
C ASN A 52 -7.41 10.01 -0.62
N LEU A 53 -7.23 10.22 0.69
CA LEU A 53 -5.99 10.80 1.22
C LEU A 53 -4.81 9.83 1.05
N ALA A 54 -4.96 8.57 1.46
CA ALA A 54 -3.89 7.58 1.32
C ALA A 54 -3.60 7.29 -0.16
N GLU A 55 -4.63 7.24 -1.01
CA GLU A 55 -4.44 7.04 -2.45
C GLU A 55 -3.63 8.17 -3.09
N ARG A 56 -3.93 9.43 -2.74
CA ARG A 56 -3.17 10.59 -3.23
C ARG A 56 -1.71 10.55 -2.77
N ASP A 57 -1.45 10.12 -1.53
CA ASP A 57 -0.10 9.99 -1.01
C ASP A 57 0.70 8.91 -1.78
N ILE A 58 0.09 7.75 -2.02
CA ILE A 58 0.73 6.63 -2.75
C ILE A 58 0.93 6.93 -4.24
N ARG A 59 0.03 7.73 -4.84
CA ARG A 59 0.06 8.06 -6.28
C ARG A 59 1.40 8.66 -6.72
N MET A 60 2.10 9.35 -5.83
CA MET A 60 3.35 10.03 -6.15
C MET A 60 4.50 9.05 -6.37
N MET A 61 4.48 7.87 -5.72
CA MET A 61 5.40 6.79 -6.04
C MET A 61 5.14 6.24 -7.45
N LYS A 62 3.87 6.06 -7.82
CA LYS A 62 3.52 5.63 -9.18
C LYS A 62 3.84 6.68 -10.24
N LEU A 63 3.68 7.96 -9.91
CA LEU A 63 4.05 9.06 -10.79
C LEU A 63 5.56 9.11 -11.03
N GLN A 64 6.37 8.93 -9.98
CA GLN A 64 7.82 8.84 -10.09
C GLN A 64 8.22 7.66 -11.00
N GLN A 65 7.61 6.48 -10.81
CA GLN A 65 7.85 5.32 -11.68
C GLN A 65 7.47 5.61 -13.14
N LYS A 66 6.36 6.32 -13.37
CA LYS A 66 5.88 6.65 -14.71
C LYS A 66 6.79 7.64 -15.44
N ILE A 67 7.24 8.69 -14.76
CA ILE A 67 7.97 9.81 -15.38
C ILE A 67 9.48 9.55 -15.38
N SER A 68 10.02 9.08 -14.26
CA SER A 68 11.46 8.97 -14.01
C SER A 68 11.97 7.53 -14.00
N GLY A 69 11.09 6.55 -14.18
CA GLY A 69 11.44 5.14 -14.03
C GLY A 69 11.65 4.74 -12.57
N THR A 70 12.29 3.61 -12.33
CA THR A 70 12.52 3.09 -10.97
C THR A 70 13.72 3.75 -10.29
N PHE A 71 13.76 3.70 -8.96
CA PHE A 71 14.94 4.08 -8.19
C PHE A 71 16.14 3.16 -8.51
N ARG A 72 17.35 3.72 -8.46
CA ARG A 72 18.60 2.98 -8.71
C ARG A 72 19.14 2.28 -7.46
N SER A 73 18.66 2.68 -6.29
CA SER A 73 19.00 2.07 -5.00
C SER A 73 17.83 2.20 -4.01
N GLN A 74 17.86 1.41 -2.94
CA GLN A 74 16.86 1.47 -1.88
C GLN A 74 16.94 2.81 -1.12
N GLU A 75 18.14 3.33 -0.89
CA GLU A 75 18.38 4.59 -0.20
C GLU A 75 17.72 5.77 -0.94
N GLY A 76 17.76 5.77 -2.28
CA GLY A 76 17.07 6.78 -3.08
C GLY A 76 15.54 6.73 -2.92
N ALA A 77 14.97 5.51 -2.83
CA ALA A 77 13.55 5.34 -2.56
C ALA A 77 13.18 5.81 -1.15
N ASP A 78 14.01 5.50 -0.16
CA ASP A 78 13.79 5.89 1.23
C ASP A 78 13.86 7.42 1.40
N CYS A 79 14.85 8.07 0.79
CA CYS A 79 14.95 9.53 0.77
C CYS A 79 13.70 10.17 0.14
N PHE A 80 13.24 9.64 -1.00
CA PHE A 80 12.02 10.12 -1.64
C PHE A 80 10.79 9.98 -0.72
N CYS A 81 10.62 8.81 -0.11
CA CYS A 81 9.52 8.54 0.82
C CYS A 81 9.57 9.45 2.05
N ARG A 82 10.76 9.68 2.63
CA ARG A 82 10.95 10.57 3.79
C ARG A 82 10.53 12.00 3.48
N ILE A 83 11.02 12.57 2.37
CA ILE A 83 10.72 13.96 1.97
C ILE A 83 9.21 14.11 1.68
N ARG A 84 8.64 13.18 0.91
CA ARG A 84 7.21 13.20 0.57
C ARG A 84 6.32 13.00 1.79
N GLY A 85 6.72 12.10 2.70
CA GLY A 85 6.03 11.83 3.95
C GLY A 85 6.00 13.06 4.86
N TYR A 86 7.13 13.76 4.98
CA TYR A 86 7.19 15.03 5.74
C TYR A 86 6.25 16.09 5.14
N ILE A 87 6.32 16.32 3.82
CA ILE A 87 5.45 17.31 3.16
C ILE A 87 3.97 16.94 3.30
N SER A 88 3.61 15.66 3.15
CA SER A 88 2.23 15.20 3.33
C SER A 88 1.76 15.45 4.77
N THR A 89 2.62 15.17 5.76
CA THR A 89 2.32 15.41 7.18
C THR A 89 2.09 16.89 7.48
N VAL A 90 2.98 17.76 7.02
CA VAL A 90 2.86 19.22 7.15
C VAL A 90 1.54 19.72 6.55
N LYS A 91 1.20 19.28 5.33
CA LYS A 91 -0.07 19.64 4.67
C LYS A 91 -1.31 19.16 5.43
N LYS A 92 -1.28 17.94 5.99
CA LYS A 92 -2.40 17.35 6.76
C LYS A 92 -2.65 18.05 8.10
N ASN A 93 -1.72 18.86 8.55
CA ASN A 93 -1.82 19.69 9.75
C ASN A 93 -1.95 21.18 9.40
N GLU A 94 -2.27 21.48 8.13
CA GLU A 94 -2.54 22.85 7.65
C GLU A 94 -1.37 23.82 7.83
N MET A 95 -0.16 23.29 7.91
CA MET A 95 1.05 24.09 8.10
C MET A 95 1.65 24.53 6.74
N PRO A 96 2.26 25.72 6.68
CA PRO A 96 2.92 26.21 5.47
C PRO A 96 4.16 25.36 5.14
N VAL A 97 4.14 24.71 3.96
CA VAL A 97 5.17 23.75 3.56
C VAL A 97 6.56 24.37 3.49
N PHE A 98 6.69 25.54 2.87
CA PHE A 98 7.98 26.18 2.66
C PHE A 98 8.63 26.56 4.00
N THR A 99 7.90 27.25 4.88
CA THR A 99 8.37 27.59 6.23
C THR A 99 8.71 26.34 7.03
N SER A 100 7.90 25.28 6.92
CA SER A 100 8.17 24.02 7.62
C SER A 100 9.42 23.31 7.09
N LEU A 101 9.79 23.48 5.82
CA LEU A 101 11.04 22.97 5.27
C LEU A 101 12.24 23.79 5.76
N LEU A 102 12.13 25.12 5.84
CA LEU A 102 13.18 25.97 6.41
C LEU A 102 13.52 25.54 7.84
N LYS A 103 12.49 25.35 8.67
CA LYS A 103 12.64 24.89 10.05
C LYS A 103 13.35 23.54 10.18
N VAL A 104 13.21 22.63 9.21
CA VAL A 104 13.97 21.36 9.21
C VAL A 104 15.47 21.63 9.12
N PHE A 105 15.89 22.58 8.29
CA PHE A 105 17.29 22.95 8.14
C PHE A 105 17.82 23.78 9.33
N GLU A 106 16.94 24.48 10.04
CA GLU A 106 17.25 25.20 11.28
C GLU A 106 17.34 24.26 12.51
N GLY A 107 16.98 22.97 12.36
CA GLY A 107 17.00 21.98 13.44
C GLY A 107 15.71 21.92 14.27
N GLU A 108 14.66 22.64 13.87
CA GLU A 108 13.35 22.69 14.53
C GLU A 108 12.22 22.10 13.66
N PRO A 109 12.30 20.83 13.21
CA PRO A 109 11.32 20.27 12.29
C PRO A 109 9.91 20.25 12.89
N PHE A 110 8.89 20.40 12.05
CA PHE A 110 7.51 20.23 12.49
C PHE A 110 7.26 18.75 12.83
N ILE A 111 6.93 18.49 14.10
CA ILE A 111 6.53 17.18 14.58
C ILE A 111 5.07 17.30 15.03
N PRO A 112 4.12 16.63 14.37
CA PRO A 112 2.73 16.68 14.81
C PRO A 112 2.63 16.07 16.21
N SER A 113 1.99 16.79 17.13
CA SER A 113 1.61 16.22 18.42
C SER A 113 0.62 15.09 18.19
N ALA A 114 0.74 13.97 18.91
CA ALA A 114 -0.20 12.85 18.88
C ALA A 114 -1.55 13.19 19.56
N ALA A 115 -1.98 14.45 19.49
CA ALA A 115 -3.29 14.87 19.95
C ALA A 115 -4.32 14.25 18.99
N HIS A 116 -5.14 13.36 19.55
CA HIS A 116 -6.37 12.88 18.92
C HIS A 116 -7.06 14.06 18.26
N ARG A 117 -7.32 13.97 16.95
CA ARG A 117 -8.25 14.88 16.28
C ARG A 117 -9.63 14.59 16.87
N THR A 118 -9.98 15.26 17.96
CA THR A 118 -11.38 15.37 18.39
C THR A 118 -12.10 16.26 17.38
N CYS A 119 -13.06 15.59 16.72
CA CYS A 119 -14.17 16.05 15.88
C CYS A 119 -14.32 17.54 15.61
#